data_AF-A0A3C1G3A7-F1
#
_entry.id   AF-A0A3C1G3A7-F1
#
_cell.length_a   1.000
_cell.length_b   1.000
_cell.length_c   1.000
_cell.angle_alpha   90.00
_cell.angle_beta   90.00
_cell.angle_gamma   90.00
#
_symmetry.space_group_name_H-M   'P 1'
#
loop_
_entity.id
_entity.type
_entity.pdbx_description
1 polymer ?
#
loop_
_entity_poly.entity_id
_entity_poly.type
_entity_poly.pdbx_seq_one_letter_code
_entity_poly.pdbx_strand_id
1 'polypeptide(L)'
;NFRGMTDFFTDMADNALPNGGVFYIRGGYDNQMKMLPPIQNPSTPAAEIAAINAGKVGDDDHPSYSDRQISEAMAASVINSIAGNEQLWKQSLIIIMYDESDGHYDHVPPRILSYGPDGLPLSRGIRVPLILISPYAQTGVVSHAEGDHNAIIETINDIFGRPALASLPDEAEALILGNSPAFNQFGPAGFEQKYLGPRDINSSITDSLLSGFDPLRLLGILPPLPSSFATIPNSVVTTLPHYGGNGCQAIGITPEDVRQHIVNNIPEGFNPLPSTYPAAN
;
A
#
# COMPACT_ATOMS: atom_id res chain seq x y z
N ASN A 1 -7.77 -20.75 -0.07
CA ASN A 1 -6.69 -21.13 0.87
C ASN A 1 -5.80 -19.92 1.06
N PHE A 2 -5.94 -19.22 2.19
CA PHE A 2 -4.98 -18.19 2.57
C PHE A 2 -3.67 -18.90 2.92
N ARG A 3 -2.65 -18.69 2.11
CA ARG A 3 -1.31 -19.26 2.29
C ARG A 3 -0.37 -18.15 2.76
N GLY A 4 0.60 -18.49 3.61
CA GLY A 4 1.51 -17.51 4.20
C GLY A 4 2.55 -17.01 3.18
N MET A 5 3.33 -15.99 3.55
CA MET A 5 4.38 -15.48 2.67
C MET A 5 5.45 -16.54 2.32
N THR A 6 5.77 -17.46 3.24
CA THR A 6 6.70 -18.58 2.96
C THR A 6 6.15 -19.54 1.91
N ASP A 7 4.83 -19.77 1.92
CA ASP A 7 4.19 -20.59 0.91
C ASP A 7 4.33 -19.95 -0.47
N PHE A 8 4.20 -18.62 -0.58
CA PHE A 8 4.39 -17.92 -1.84
C PHE A 8 5.80 -18.14 -2.41
N PHE A 9 6.85 -17.94 -1.61
CA PHE A 9 8.22 -18.17 -2.08
C PHE A 9 8.52 -19.64 -2.40
N THR A 10 7.95 -20.56 -1.62
CA THR A 10 8.06 -22.00 -1.86
C THR A 10 7.37 -22.37 -3.18
N ASP A 11 6.12 -21.93 -3.37
CA ASP A 11 5.36 -22.18 -4.60
C ASP A 11 6.03 -21.56 -5.82
N MET A 12 6.65 -20.38 -5.68
CA MET A 12 7.44 -19.75 -6.74
C MET A 12 8.68 -20.59 -7.09
N ALA A 13 9.42 -21.07 -6.10
CA ALA A 13 10.60 -21.90 -6.31
C ALA A 13 10.26 -23.27 -6.94
N ASP A 14 9.13 -23.85 -6.55
CA ASP A 14 8.65 -25.15 -7.02
C ASP A 14 7.80 -25.05 -8.30
N ASN A 15 7.56 -23.84 -8.81
CA ASN A 15 6.65 -23.57 -9.93
C ASN A 15 5.25 -24.17 -9.71
N ALA A 16 4.74 -24.04 -8.47
CA ALA A 16 3.50 -24.64 -7.97
C ALA A 16 2.38 -23.62 -7.77
N LEU A 17 2.55 -22.36 -8.22
CA LEU A 17 1.46 -21.39 -8.24
C LEU A 17 0.29 -21.89 -9.12
N PRO A 18 -0.96 -21.61 -8.73
CA PRO A 18 -2.11 -21.94 -9.57
C PRO A 18 -2.08 -21.14 -10.88
N ASN A 19 -2.82 -21.61 -11.89
CA ASN A 19 -2.89 -21.03 -13.25
C ASN A 19 -3.54 -19.63 -13.34
N GLY A 20 -3.56 -18.87 -12.25
CA GLY A 20 -4.16 -17.54 -12.14
C GLY A 20 -4.92 -17.37 -10.82
N GLY A 21 -5.04 -16.12 -10.37
CA GLY A 21 -5.80 -15.78 -9.17
C GLY A 21 -5.40 -14.44 -8.59
N VAL A 22 -6.01 -14.12 -7.45
CA VAL A 22 -5.64 -12.99 -6.60
C VAL A 22 -4.86 -13.53 -5.41
N PHE A 23 -3.68 -13.01 -5.18
CA PHE A 23 -2.80 -13.41 -4.09
C PHE A 23 -2.64 -12.22 -3.14
N TYR A 24 -3.05 -12.41 -1.89
CA TYR A 24 -2.82 -11.44 -0.84
C TYR A 24 -1.55 -11.81 -0.10
N ILE A 25 -0.51 -11.01 -0.28
CA ILE A 25 0.79 -11.18 0.37
C ILE A 25 0.93 -10.06 1.40
N ARG A 26 1.17 -10.43 2.65
CA ARG A 26 1.37 -9.51 3.76
C ARG A 26 2.56 -9.94 4.59
N GLY A 27 3.27 -8.96 5.14
CA GLY A 27 4.20 -9.19 6.24
C GLY A 27 3.46 -9.52 7.54
N GLY A 28 4.21 -9.52 8.63
CA GLY A 28 3.64 -9.61 9.96
C GLY A 28 4.65 -9.31 11.08
N TYR A 29 4.36 -9.88 12.24
CA TYR A 29 5.17 -9.75 13.47
C TYR A 29 6.55 -10.42 13.41
N ASP A 30 6.89 -11.15 12.34
CA ASP A 30 8.19 -11.78 12.16
C ASP A 30 8.67 -11.59 10.72
N ASN A 31 9.90 -11.12 10.57
CA ASN A 31 10.52 -10.93 9.29
C ASN A 31 11.13 -12.25 8.81
N GLN A 32 10.64 -12.71 7.68
CA GLN A 32 11.04 -14.03 7.17
C GLN A 32 12.45 -14.02 6.60
N MET A 33 12.95 -12.83 6.22
CA MET A 33 14.29 -12.63 5.68
C MET A 33 15.39 -12.66 6.76
N LYS A 34 15.03 -12.68 8.05
CA LYS A 34 15.95 -12.67 9.19
C LYS A 34 16.96 -11.52 9.15
N MET A 35 16.49 -10.38 8.65
CA MET A 35 17.24 -9.13 8.61
C MET A 35 17.19 -8.47 9.98
N LEU A 36 18.27 -7.75 10.30
CA LEU A 36 18.34 -6.91 11.48
C LEU A 36 18.14 -5.44 11.06
N PRO A 37 17.46 -4.63 11.88
CA PRO A 37 17.29 -3.21 11.61
C PRO A 37 18.65 -2.52 11.40
N PRO A 38 18.74 -1.54 10.48
CA PRO A 38 19.97 -0.80 10.26
C PRO A 38 20.21 0.20 11.41
N ILE A 39 21.20 -0.10 12.24
CA ILE A 39 21.67 0.81 13.30
C ILE A 39 22.87 1.59 12.75
N GLN A 40 22.65 2.88 12.46
CA GLN A 40 23.64 3.72 11.79
C GLN A 40 24.57 4.48 12.76
N ASN A 41 24.16 4.67 14.01
CA ASN A 41 25.00 5.35 15.01
C ASN A 41 26.07 4.38 15.53
N PRO A 42 27.37 4.59 15.23
CA PRO A 42 28.43 3.67 15.65
C PRO A 42 28.67 3.71 17.17
N SER A 43 28.10 4.68 17.89
CA SER A 43 28.19 4.80 19.34
C SER A 43 27.02 4.17 20.09
N THR A 44 26.06 3.55 19.40
CA THR A 44 24.93 2.86 20.06
C THR A 44 25.43 1.73 20.97
N PRO A 45 25.06 1.73 22.26
CA PRO A 45 25.49 0.69 23.20
C PRO A 45 25.07 -0.73 22.78
N ALA A 46 25.89 -1.73 23.07
CA ALA A 46 25.59 -3.13 22.70
C ALA A 46 24.27 -3.65 23.28
N ALA A 47 23.91 -3.23 24.51
CA ALA A 47 22.63 -3.59 25.12
C ALA A 47 21.43 -3.00 24.38
N GLU A 48 21.60 -1.81 23.81
CA GLU A 48 20.58 -1.12 23.02
C GLU A 48 20.43 -1.76 21.64
N ILE A 49 21.54 -2.09 20.98
CA ILE A 49 21.53 -2.89 19.75
C ILE A 49 20.75 -4.19 19.95
N ALA A 50 21.01 -4.90 21.05
CA ALA A 50 20.31 -6.14 21.36
C ALA A 50 18.81 -5.91 21.58
N ALA A 51 18.42 -4.82 22.26
CA ALA A 51 17.03 -4.47 22.48
C ALA A 51 16.30 -4.09 21.18
N ILE A 52 16.94 -3.30 20.30
CA ILE A 52 16.40 -2.93 18.98
C ILE A 52 16.18 -4.18 18.14
N ASN A 53 17.20 -5.04 18.03
CA ASN A 53 17.12 -6.28 17.27
C ASN A 53 16.02 -7.23 17.78
N ALA A 54 15.76 -7.24 19.09
CA ALA A 54 14.70 -8.05 19.68
C ALA A 54 13.29 -7.42 19.53
N GLY A 55 13.21 -6.09 19.50
CA GLY A 55 11.94 -5.35 19.43
C GLY A 55 11.44 -5.08 18.01
N LYS A 56 12.34 -5.07 17.02
CA LYS A 56 12.05 -4.70 15.63
C LYS A 56 12.16 -5.90 14.71
N VAL A 57 11.26 -6.86 14.93
CA VAL A 57 11.29 -8.15 14.24
C VAL A 57 10.27 -8.27 13.12
N GLY A 58 9.29 -7.37 12.98
CA GLY A 58 8.28 -7.44 11.92
C GLY A 58 8.68 -6.83 10.57
N ASP A 59 7.87 -7.09 9.55
CA ASP A 59 8.08 -6.71 8.14
C ASP A 59 6.80 -6.23 7.42
N ASP A 60 5.84 -5.68 8.16
CA ASP A 60 4.54 -5.19 7.65
C ASP A 60 4.35 -3.68 7.75
N ASP A 61 5.42 -2.92 7.99
CA ASP A 61 5.41 -1.46 8.22
C ASP A 61 4.60 -0.96 9.43
N HIS A 62 4.02 -1.86 10.24
CA HIS A 62 3.32 -1.43 11.44
C HIS A 62 4.30 -0.77 12.42
N PRO A 63 3.94 0.37 13.07
CA PRO A 63 4.79 0.97 14.10
C PRO A 63 5.07 -0.02 15.25
N SER A 64 5.92 0.39 16.19
CA SER A 64 6.30 -0.40 17.37
C SER A 64 7.21 -1.59 17.07
N TYR A 65 6.80 -2.55 16.24
CA TYR A 65 7.52 -3.82 16.10
C TYR A 65 8.17 -4.08 14.74
N SER A 66 7.87 -3.30 13.70
CA SER A 66 8.54 -3.42 12.40
C SER A 66 9.65 -2.38 12.20
N ASP A 67 10.51 -2.65 11.23
CA ASP A 67 11.42 -1.66 10.63
C ASP A 67 11.08 -1.48 9.15
N ARG A 68 10.94 -0.23 8.71
CA ARG A 68 10.53 0.11 7.35
C ARG A 68 11.43 -0.50 6.26
N GLN A 69 12.75 -0.58 6.48
CA GLN A 69 13.65 -1.11 5.45
C GLN A 69 13.57 -2.63 5.40
N ILE A 70 13.19 -3.28 6.49
CA ILE A 70 12.89 -4.71 6.47
C ILE A 70 11.59 -4.97 5.68
N SER A 71 10.53 -4.16 5.88
CA SER A 71 9.30 -4.27 5.10
C SER A 71 9.52 -3.96 3.61
N GLU A 72 10.31 -2.92 3.30
CA GLU A 72 10.69 -2.56 1.93
C GLU A 72 11.46 -3.71 1.25
N ALA A 73 12.37 -4.37 1.98
CA ALA A 73 13.08 -5.56 1.49
C ALA A 73 12.13 -6.74 1.21
N MET A 74 11.13 -6.95 2.06
CA MET A 74 10.10 -7.97 1.88
C MET A 74 9.28 -7.69 0.60
N ALA A 75 8.75 -6.47 0.45
CA ALA A 75 8.00 -6.06 -0.73
C ALA A 75 8.83 -6.18 -2.02
N ALA A 76 10.09 -5.73 -1.97
CA ALA A 76 11.02 -5.84 -3.09
C ALA A 76 11.33 -7.30 -3.46
N SER A 77 11.43 -8.20 -2.48
CA SER A 77 11.65 -9.63 -2.71
C SER A 77 10.47 -10.27 -3.43
N VAL A 78 9.24 -9.89 -3.07
CA VAL A 78 8.02 -10.34 -3.76
C VAL A 78 7.99 -9.82 -5.19
N ILE A 79 8.21 -8.51 -5.39
CA ILE A 79 8.26 -7.90 -6.73
C ILE A 79 9.31 -8.60 -7.60
N ASN A 80 10.53 -8.78 -7.08
CA ASN A 80 11.63 -9.43 -7.80
C ASN A 80 11.31 -10.88 -8.16
N SER A 81 10.62 -11.62 -7.28
CA SER A 81 10.23 -12.99 -7.55
C SER A 81 9.28 -13.07 -8.75
N ILE A 82 8.29 -12.17 -8.81
CA ILE A 82 7.33 -12.09 -9.93
C ILE A 82 8.01 -11.58 -11.20
N ALA A 83 8.74 -10.46 -11.10
CA ALA A 83 9.41 -9.81 -12.23
C ALA A 83 10.54 -10.67 -12.84
N GLY A 84 11.19 -11.49 -12.01
CA GLY A 84 12.23 -12.44 -12.42
C GLY A 84 11.71 -13.64 -13.21
N ASN A 85 10.40 -13.90 -13.18
CA ASN A 85 9.76 -14.92 -13.99
C ASN A 85 9.00 -14.26 -15.15
N GLU A 86 9.55 -14.34 -16.37
CA GLU A 86 8.97 -13.67 -17.55
C GLU A 86 7.55 -14.15 -17.88
N GLN A 87 7.22 -15.41 -17.58
CA GLN A 87 5.87 -15.94 -17.83
C GLN A 87 4.84 -15.30 -16.88
N LEU A 88 5.21 -15.13 -15.61
CA LEU A 88 4.36 -14.47 -14.62
C LEU A 88 4.30 -12.95 -14.86
N TRP A 89 5.44 -12.31 -15.11
CA TRP A 89 5.54 -10.87 -15.33
C TRP A 89 4.53 -10.38 -16.37
N LYS A 90 4.48 -11.04 -17.54
CA LYS A 90 3.59 -10.69 -18.67
C LYS A 90 2.10 -10.70 -18.34
N GLN A 91 1.73 -11.35 -17.24
CA GLN A 91 0.35 -11.54 -16.80
C GLN A 91 0.10 -10.95 -15.40
N SER A 92 1.02 -10.12 -14.90
CA SER A 92 0.98 -9.63 -13.52
C SER A 92 0.37 -8.24 -13.38
N LEU A 93 -0.33 -8.06 -12.27
CA LEU A 93 -0.68 -6.77 -11.68
C LEU A 93 -0.30 -6.87 -10.20
N ILE A 94 0.69 -6.09 -9.80
CA ILE A 94 1.12 -5.97 -8.41
C ILE A 94 0.59 -4.65 -7.90
N ILE A 95 -0.16 -4.69 -6.80
CA ILE A 95 -0.67 -3.52 -6.10
C ILE A 95 -0.08 -3.54 -4.70
N ILE A 96 0.65 -2.49 -4.34
CA ILE A 96 1.08 -2.24 -2.96
C ILE A 96 0.14 -1.18 -2.40
N MET A 97 -0.51 -1.50 -1.27
CA MET A 97 -1.42 -0.60 -0.57
C MET A 97 -1.32 -0.87 0.94
N TYR A 98 -1.60 0.15 1.72
CA TYR A 98 -1.69 0.06 3.18
C TYR A 98 -3.15 -0.06 3.61
N ASP A 99 -3.41 -0.85 4.64
CA ASP A 99 -4.76 -1.03 5.18
C ASP A 99 -5.25 0.24 5.89
N GLU A 100 -4.35 0.94 6.57
CA GLU A 100 -4.63 2.17 7.29
C GLU A 100 -3.39 3.10 7.37
N SER A 101 -3.51 4.21 8.10
CA SER A 101 -2.47 5.26 8.15
C SER A 101 -1.72 5.31 9.48
N ASP A 102 -2.07 4.45 10.43
CA ASP A 102 -1.62 4.38 11.81
C ASP A 102 -1.82 5.71 12.58
N GLY A 103 -2.76 6.52 12.10
CA GLY A 103 -2.99 7.88 12.62
C GLY A 103 -1.90 8.89 12.28
N HIS A 104 -0.97 8.56 11.38
CA HIS A 104 0.02 9.52 10.87
C HIS A 104 -0.67 10.72 10.21
N TYR A 105 -0.02 11.88 10.34
CA TYR A 105 -0.52 13.12 9.76
C TYR A 105 -0.53 13.07 8.23
N ASP A 106 -1.67 13.36 7.63
CA ASP A 106 -1.80 13.76 6.23
C ASP A 106 -2.47 15.14 6.17
N HIS A 107 -2.01 15.99 5.27
CA HIS A 107 -2.52 17.35 5.12
C HIS A 107 -3.85 17.44 4.37
N VAL A 108 -4.22 16.38 3.63
CA VAL A 108 -5.47 16.30 2.88
C VAL A 108 -6.59 15.88 3.84
N PRO A 109 -7.60 16.72 4.08
CA PRO A 109 -8.72 16.35 4.91
C PRO A 109 -9.45 15.14 4.29
N PRO A 110 -9.80 14.11 5.10
CA PRO A 110 -10.60 13.00 4.64
C PRO A 110 -11.91 13.44 3.99
N ARG A 111 -12.24 12.86 2.83
CA ARG A 111 -13.54 13.13 2.20
C ARG A 111 -14.66 12.54 3.06
N ILE A 112 -15.54 13.42 3.54
CA ILE A 112 -16.79 13.02 4.21
C ILE A 112 -17.72 12.40 3.16
N LEU A 113 -18.18 11.19 3.44
CA LEU A 113 -19.10 10.44 2.58
C LEU A 113 -20.52 10.47 3.11
N SER A 114 -20.68 10.39 4.43
CA SER A 114 -21.97 10.36 5.10
C SER A 114 -21.83 10.80 6.56
N TYR A 115 -22.93 10.80 7.30
CA TYR A 115 -23.00 11.07 8.72
C TYR A 115 -23.74 9.92 9.41
N GLY A 116 -23.21 9.51 10.56
CA GLY A 116 -23.77 8.46 11.40
C GLY A 116 -24.95 8.95 12.24
N PRO A 117 -25.71 8.03 12.89
CA PRO A 117 -26.82 8.40 13.77
C PRO A 117 -26.47 9.31 14.95
N ASP A 118 -25.19 9.38 15.30
CA ASP A 118 -24.60 10.28 16.29
C ASP A 118 -24.34 11.71 15.75
N GLY A 119 -24.62 11.95 14.48
CA GLY A 119 -24.35 13.20 13.78
C GLY A 119 -22.88 13.43 13.44
N LEU A 120 -22.01 12.43 13.62
CA LEU A 120 -20.60 12.53 13.29
C LEU A 120 -20.32 12.14 11.83
N PRO A 121 -19.36 12.82 11.16
CA PRO A 121 -19.01 12.51 9.78
C PRO A 121 -18.32 11.15 9.67
N LEU A 122 -18.78 10.35 8.72
CA LEU A 122 -18.13 9.13 8.24
C LEU A 122 -17.37 9.48 6.96
N SER A 123 -16.06 9.31 6.98
CA SER A 123 -15.16 9.68 5.89
C SER A 123 -14.43 8.47 5.33
N ARG A 124 -13.69 8.66 4.23
CA ARG A 124 -12.75 7.66 3.67
C ARG A 124 -11.53 7.38 4.53
N GLY A 125 -11.43 8.01 5.71
CA GLY A 125 -10.21 7.97 6.51
C GLY A 125 -9.08 8.78 5.88
N ILE A 126 -7.91 8.65 6.48
CA ILE A 126 -6.68 9.33 6.05
C ILE A 126 -6.16 8.67 4.77
N ARG A 127 -5.58 9.46 3.87
CA ARG A 127 -4.99 8.94 2.64
C ARG A 127 -3.86 7.97 2.95
N VAL A 128 -3.84 6.85 2.24
CA VAL A 128 -2.76 5.85 2.28
C VAL A 128 -2.02 5.80 0.94
N PRO A 129 -0.74 5.39 0.92
CA PRO A 129 -0.03 5.15 -0.34
C PRO A 129 -0.65 4.00 -1.14
N LEU A 130 -0.61 4.13 -2.47
CA LEU A 130 -0.90 3.06 -3.41
C LEU A 130 0.12 3.09 -4.54
N ILE A 131 0.70 1.94 -4.86
CA ILE A 131 1.61 1.75 -5.98
C ILE A 131 1.06 0.64 -6.87
N LEU A 132 0.94 0.92 -8.17
CA LEU A 132 0.56 -0.04 -9.19
C LEU A 132 1.79 -0.39 -10.05
N ILE A 133 2.11 -1.67 -10.12
CA ILE A 133 3.24 -2.20 -10.91
C ILE A 133 2.70 -3.27 -11.85
N SER A 134 2.88 -3.08 -13.15
CA SER A 134 2.45 -4.02 -14.18
C SER A 134 3.22 -3.78 -15.47
N PRO A 135 3.42 -4.80 -16.34
CA PRO A 135 3.87 -4.58 -17.70
C PRO A 135 2.94 -3.68 -18.53
N TYR A 136 1.71 -3.42 -18.08
CA TYR A 136 0.74 -2.55 -18.76
C TYR A 136 0.58 -1.17 -18.10
N ALA A 137 1.36 -0.87 -17.06
CA ALA A 137 1.28 0.39 -16.32
C ALA A 137 1.84 1.58 -17.12
N GLN A 138 1.42 2.79 -16.76
CA GLN A 138 2.18 4.00 -17.10
C GLN A 138 3.45 4.08 -16.23
N THR A 139 4.55 4.57 -16.79
CA THR A 139 5.85 4.63 -16.09
C THR A 139 6.19 6.07 -15.68
N GLY A 140 6.59 6.27 -14.43
CA GLY A 140 7.00 7.59 -13.94
C GLY A 140 5.84 8.59 -13.85
N VAL A 141 4.61 8.09 -13.70
CA VAL A 141 3.39 8.89 -13.61
C VAL A 141 2.80 8.78 -12.21
N VAL A 142 2.27 9.89 -11.72
CA VAL A 142 1.41 9.93 -10.53
C VAL A 142 -0.01 10.15 -11.00
N SER A 143 -0.89 9.18 -10.76
CA SER A 143 -2.32 9.41 -10.96
C SER A 143 -2.87 10.27 -9.82
N HIS A 144 -3.72 11.22 -10.18
CA HIS A 144 -4.49 12.03 -9.24
C HIS A 144 -5.97 11.66 -9.24
N ALA A 145 -6.33 10.56 -9.91
CA ALA A 145 -7.68 10.05 -9.86
C ALA A 145 -8.01 9.68 -8.41
N GLU A 146 -9.17 10.12 -7.94
CA GLU A 146 -9.59 9.84 -6.58
C GLU A 146 -9.89 8.35 -6.45
N GLY A 147 -9.50 7.73 -5.33
CA GLY A 147 -9.71 6.31 -5.06
C GLY A 147 -9.84 6.04 -3.57
N ASP A 148 -10.34 4.87 -3.23
CA ASP A 148 -10.30 4.28 -1.89
C ASP A 148 -10.01 2.77 -2.02
N HIS A 149 -9.95 2.03 -0.91
CA HIS A 149 -9.64 0.59 -0.92
C HIS A 149 -10.56 -0.23 -1.84
N ASN A 150 -11.77 0.24 -2.17
CA ASN A 150 -12.67 -0.47 -3.06
C ASN A 150 -12.15 -0.53 -4.51
N ALA A 151 -11.25 0.37 -4.91
CA ALA A 151 -10.66 0.36 -6.24
C ALA A 151 -10.00 -0.99 -6.59
N ILE A 152 -9.48 -1.70 -5.58
CA ILE A 152 -8.88 -3.04 -5.77
C ILE A 152 -9.96 -4.05 -6.18
N ILE A 153 -11.09 -4.12 -5.47
CA ILE A 153 -12.14 -5.10 -5.79
C ILE A 153 -12.83 -4.74 -7.11
N GLU A 154 -13.01 -3.45 -7.42
CA GLU A 154 -13.48 -2.99 -8.73
C GLU A 154 -12.54 -3.47 -9.85
N THR A 155 -11.22 -3.30 -9.68
CA THR A 155 -10.22 -3.78 -10.64
C THR A 155 -10.26 -5.31 -10.81
N ILE A 156 -10.39 -6.06 -9.71
CA ILE A 156 -10.52 -7.52 -9.73
C ILE A 156 -11.78 -7.93 -10.50
N ASN A 157 -12.90 -7.24 -10.26
CA ASN A 157 -14.15 -7.51 -10.96
C ASN A 157 -14.00 -7.30 -12.47
N ASP A 158 -13.36 -6.22 -12.89
CA ASP A 158 -13.08 -5.94 -14.30
C ASP A 158 -12.17 -6.99 -14.95
N ILE A 159 -11.06 -7.35 -14.29
CA ILE A 159 -10.10 -8.34 -14.82
C ILE A 159 -10.74 -9.72 -14.97
N PHE A 160 -11.55 -10.15 -14.00
CA PHE A 160 -12.12 -11.50 -13.97
C PHE A 160 -13.58 -11.57 -14.46
N GLY A 161 -14.14 -10.46 -14.97
CA GLY A 161 -15.52 -10.37 -15.44
C GLY A 161 -16.53 -10.75 -14.36
N ARG A 162 -16.32 -10.29 -13.12
CA ARG A 162 -17.20 -10.57 -11.97
C ARG A 162 -18.18 -9.43 -11.76
N PRO A 163 -19.42 -9.72 -11.30
CA PRO A 163 -20.29 -8.66 -10.82
C PRO A 163 -19.69 -8.07 -9.54
N ALA A 164 -19.93 -6.78 -9.34
CA ALA A 164 -19.63 -6.13 -8.09
C ALA A 164 -20.42 -6.75 -6.92
N LEU A 165 -19.79 -6.84 -5.77
CA LEU A 165 -20.34 -7.42 -4.54
C LEU A 165 -21.60 -6.69 -4.10
N ALA A 166 -21.63 -5.35 -4.20
CA ALA A 166 -22.82 -4.56 -3.91
C ALA A 166 -24.02 -4.93 -4.80
N SER A 167 -23.82 -5.52 -5.98
CA SER A 167 -24.92 -5.92 -6.86
C SER A 167 -25.51 -7.30 -6.53
N LEU A 168 -24.93 -8.02 -5.56
CA LEU A 168 -25.40 -9.34 -5.18
C LEU A 168 -26.79 -9.26 -4.52
N PRO A 169 -27.65 -10.29 -4.67
CA PRO A 169 -29.00 -10.28 -4.12
C PRO A 169 -29.07 -9.99 -2.61
N ASP A 170 -28.08 -10.45 -1.85
CA ASP A 170 -28.01 -10.27 -0.40
C ASP A 170 -27.79 -8.80 0.01
N GLU A 171 -27.27 -7.96 -0.91
CA GLU A 171 -27.03 -6.53 -0.69
C GLU A 171 -28.22 -5.65 -1.13
N ALA A 172 -29.20 -6.21 -1.85
CA ALA A 172 -30.28 -5.44 -2.47
C ALA A 172 -31.13 -4.66 -1.43
N GLU A 173 -31.44 -5.29 -0.29
CA GLU A 173 -32.18 -4.63 0.79
C GLU A 173 -31.37 -3.48 1.41
N ALA A 174 -30.08 -3.71 1.68
CA ALA A 174 -29.18 -2.70 2.23
C ALA A 174 -29.04 -1.50 1.29
N LEU A 175 -28.93 -1.73 -0.02
CA LEU A 175 -28.89 -0.66 -1.02
C LEU A 175 -30.20 0.14 -1.11
N ILE A 176 -31.36 -0.51 -1.00
CA ILE A 176 -32.65 0.18 -0.96
C ILE A 176 -32.72 1.07 0.30
N LEU A 177 -32.34 0.53 1.46
CA LEU A 177 -32.30 1.29 2.70
C LEU A 177 -31.32 2.46 2.60
N GLY A 178 -30.12 2.23 2.07
CA GLY A 178 -29.09 3.26 1.94
C GLY A 178 -29.41 4.40 0.97
N ASN A 179 -30.46 4.25 0.16
CA ASN A 179 -31.03 5.32 -0.68
C ASN A 179 -32.26 5.98 -0.04
N SER A 180 -32.69 5.54 1.14
CA SER A 180 -33.82 6.13 1.86
C SER A 180 -33.49 7.55 2.35
N PRO A 181 -34.40 8.52 2.18
CA PRO A 181 -34.24 9.86 2.74
C PRO A 181 -34.09 9.89 4.26
N ALA A 182 -34.46 8.80 4.96
CA ALA A 182 -34.29 8.69 6.40
C ALA A 182 -32.84 8.93 6.84
N PHE A 183 -31.85 8.57 6.02
CA PHE A 183 -30.45 8.81 6.37
C PHE A 183 -30.03 10.28 6.25
N ASN A 184 -30.76 11.11 5.50
CA ASN A 184 -30.49 12.55 5.41
C ASN A 184 -30.76 13.29 6.72
N GLN A 185 -31.48 12.68 7.67
CA GLN A 185 -31.73 13.29 8.98
C GLN A 185 -30.44 13.43 9.82
N PHE A 186 -29.39 12.68 9.48
CA PHE A 186 -28.12 12.66 10.19
C PHE A 186 -27.09 13.66 9.65
N GLY A 187 -27.27 14.10 8.40
CA GLY A 187 -26.39 15.08 7.77
C GLY A 187 -26.77 16.52 8.13
N PRO A 188 -25.84 17.49 7.96
CA PRO A 188 -26.16 18.90 8.09
C PRO A 188 -27.13 19.35 6.99
N ALA A 189 -27.81 20.48 7.22
CA ALA A 189 -28.77 21.04 6.25
C ALA A 189 -28.13 21.22 4.87
N GLY A 190 -28.75 20.64 3.84
CA GLY A 190 -28.26 20.66 2.45
C GLY A 190 -27.32 19.53 2.07
N PHE A 191 -26.94 18.65 3.00
CA PHE A 191 -26.19 17.43 2.69
C PHE A 191 -27.14 16.27 2.37
N GLU A 192 -27.00 15.68 1.18
CA GLU A 192 -27.78 14.50 0.78
C GLU A 192 -26.89 13.24 0.79
N GLN A 193 -27.24 12.29 1.65
CA GLN A 193 -26.66 10.96 1.74
C GLN A 193 -27.44 10.03 0.80
N LYS A 194 -26.75 9.50 -0.21
CA LYS A 194 -27.28 8.49 -1.13
C LYS A 194 -26.26 7.37 -1.27
N TYR A 195 -26.71 6.21 -1.73
CA TYR A 195 -25.85 5.07 -2.03
C TYR A 195 -25.06 4.56 -0.81
N LEU A 196 -25.65 4.62 0.39
CA LEU A 196 -25.04 4.00 1.56
C LEU A 196 -25.08 2.47 1.42
N GLY A 197 -23.95 1.81 1.69
CA GLY A 197 -23.78 0.37 1.49
C GLY A 197 -22.41 0.05 0.88
N PRO A 198 -22.14 -1.20 0.49
CA PRO A 198 -20.93 -1.56 -0.23
C PRO A 198 -20.79 -0.72 -1.51
N ARG A 199 -19.57 -0.29 -1.82
CA ARG A 199 -19.34 0.84 -2.75
C ARG A 199 -18.80 0.46 -4.12
N ASP A 200 -18.56 -0.81 -4.39
CA ASP A 200 -17.97 -1.29 -5.65
C ASP A 200 -18.91 -1.26 -6.87
N ILE A 201 -20.14 -0.72 -6.72
CA ILE A 201 -21.02 -0.27 -7.83
C ILE A 201 -21.33 1.23 -7.83
N ASN A 202 -21.09 1.94 -6.73
CA ASN A 202 -21.72 3.23 -6.43
C ASN A 202 -20.73 4.38 -6.48
N SER A 203 -19.90 4.44 -7.51
CA SER A 203 -18.84 5.43 -7.55
C SER A 203 -18.66 6.13 -8.87
N SER A 204 -19.19 7.36 -8.94
CA SER A 204 -18.74 8.36 -9.92
C SER A 204 -17.47 9.11 -9.45
N ILE A 205 -16.87 8.69 -8.32
CA ILE A 205 -15.84 9.45 -7.57
C ILE A 205 -14.66 8.53 -7.17
N THR A 206 -14.58 7.31 -7.70
CA THR A 206 -13.39 6.45 -7.59
C THR A 206 -12.99 5.97 -8.96
N ASP A 207 -11.68 5.97 -9.17
CA ASP A 207 -11.06 5.22 -10.25
C ASP A 207 -10.84 3.77 -9.81
N SER A 208 -11.14 2.83 -10.69
CA SER A 208 -10.87 1.39 -10.53
C SER A 208 -9.44 1.08 -10.95
N LEU A 209 -8.49 1.92 -10.50
CA LEU A 209 -7.06 1.91 -10.85
C LEU A 209 -6.73 2.04 -12.36
N LEU A 210 -7.73 2.23 -13.22
CA LEU A 210 -7.56 2.31 -14.67
C LEU A 210 -6.63 3.46 -15.09
N SER A 211 -6.63 4.55 -14.32
CA SER A 211 -5.72 5.67 -14.53
C SER A 211 -4.24 5.32 -14.39
N GLY A 212 -3.91 4.19 -13.75
CA GLY A 212 -2.55 3.66 -13.62
C GLY A 212 -2.03 2.91 -14.85
N PHE A 213 -2.91 2.53 -15.78
CA PHE A 213 -2.55 1.76 -16.97
C PHE A 213 -2.33 2.64 -18.20
N ASP A 214 -1.48 2.17 -19.12
CA ASP A 214 -1.32 2.77 -20.45
C ASP A 214 -2.38 2.18 -21.40
N PRO A 215 -3.32 2.99 -21.92
CA PRO A 215 -4.39 2.49 -22.78
C PRO A 215 -3.87 1.80 -24.06
N LEU A 216 -2.76 2.27 -24.63
CA LEU A 216 -2.21 1.67 -25.84
C LEU A 216 -1.56 0.31 -25.54
N ARG A 217 -0.99 0.10 -24.34
CA ARG A 217 -0.50 -1.22 -23.91
C ARG A 217 -1.66 -2.18 -23.64
N LEU A 218 -2.72 -1.71 -22.98
CA LEU A 218 -3.92 -2.53 -22.75
C LEU A 218 -4.59 -2.96 -24.06
N LEU A 219 -4.59 -2.09 -25.08
CA LEU A 219 -5.11 -2.40 -26.41
C LEU A 219 -4.15 -3.24 -27.27
N GLY A 220 -2.96 -3.59 -26.77
CA GLY A 220 -1.93 -4.33 -27.52
C GLY A 220 -1.27 -3.54 -28.65
N ILE A 221 -1.45 -2.22 -28.70
CA ILE A 221 -0.84 -1.31 -29.67
C ILE A 221 0.64 -1.08 -29.32
N LEU A 222 0.93 -0.90 -28.03
CA LEU A 222 2.30 -0.84 -27.51
C LEU A 222 2.68 -2.18 -26.86
N PRO A 223 3.96 -2.58 -26.95
CA PRO A 223 4.42 -3.79 -26.27
C PRO A 223 4.35 -3.62 -24.74
N PRO A 224 4.14 -4.72 -23.99
CA PRO A 224 4.24 -4.70 -22.53
C PRO A 224 5.65 -4.28 -22.10
N LEU A 225 5.77 -3.58 -20.96
CA LEU A 225 7.04 -3.15 -20.41
C LEU A 225 7.91 -4.36 -20.03
N PRO A 226 9.24 -4.28 -20.20
CA PRO A 226 10.14 -5.30 -19.70
C PRO A 226 10.18 -5.29 -18.16
N SER A 227 10.47 -6.43 -17.56
CA SER A 227 10.52 -6.58 -16.09
C SER A 227 11.60 -5.72 -15.43
N SER A 228 12.58 -5.24 -16.19
CA SER A 228 13.62 -4.31 -15.73
C SER A 228 13.08 -2.99 -15.16
N PHE A 229 11.82 -2.62 -15.45
CA PHE A 229 11.16 -1.48 -14.82
C PHE A 229 10.74 -1.73 -13.36
N ALA A 230 10.59 -2.99 -12.97
CA ALA A 230 10.19 -3.40 -11.62
C ALA A 230 11.31 -4.10 -10.83
N THR A 231 12.33 -4.62 -11.52
CA THR A 231 13.44 -5.34 -10.86
C THR A 231 14.30 -4.40 -10.02
N ILE A 232 14.46 -4.75 -8.74
CA ILE A 232 15.32 -4.06 -7.78
C ILE A 232 16.61 -4.90 -7.61
N PRO A 233 17.82 -4.31 -7.67
CA PRO A 233 19.05 -5.07 -7.51
C PRO A 233 19.07 -5.87 -6.20
N ASN A 234 19.45 -7.15 -6.27
CA ASN A 234 19.46 -8.01 -5.07
C ASN A 234 20.34 -7.44 -3.95
N SER A 235 21.45 -6.79 -4.30
CA SER A 235 22.33 -6.11 -3.33
C SER A 235 21.66 -4.95 -2.59
N VAL A 236 20.62 -4.34 -3.15
CA VAL A 236 19.81 -3.33 -2.45
C VAL A 236 18.82 -4.01 -1.51
N VAL A 237 18.15 -5.07 -1.99
CA VAL A 237 17.14 -5.79 -1.22
C VAL A 237 17.73 -6.48 0.02
N THR A 238 18.89 -7.15 -0.12
CA THR A 238 19.46 -7.99 0.94
C THR A 238 20.50 -7.27 1.80
N THR A 239 20.62 -5.94 1.70
CA THR A 239 21.62 -5.19 2.47
C THR A 239 21.05 -3.88 2.97
N LEU A 240 21.13 -3.70 4.30
CA LEU A 240 20.70 -2.50 4.98
C LEU A 240 21.92 -1.70 5.47
N PRO A 241 21.84 -0.36 5.49
CA PRO A 241 20.74 0.44 4.95
C PRO A 241 20.66 0.36 3.42
N HIS A 242 19.43 0.41 2.88
CA HIS A 242 19.21 0.40 1.45
C HIS A 242 20.02 1.51 0.76
N TYR A 243 20.57 1.18 -0.41
CA TYR A 243 21.43 2.08 -1.19
C TYR A 243 22.62 2.67 -0.39
N GLY A 244 23.10 1.95 0.63
CA GLY A 244 24.18 2.42 1.50
C GLY A 244 23.81 3.64 2.36
N GLY A 245 22.51 3.88 2.59
CA GLY A 245 22.03 4.98 3.43
C GLY A 245 21.94 6.33 2.71
N ASN A 246 22.15 6.38 1.40
CA ASN A 246 22.06 7.61 0.60
C ASN A 246 20.61 8.09 0.37
N GLY A 247 19.61 7.30 0.78
CA GLY A 247 18.19 7.65 0.66
C GLY A 247 17.78 8.01 -0.76
N CYS A 248 16.97 9.07 -0.91
CA CYS A 248 16.46 9.55 -2.19
C CYS A 248 17.56 9.95 -3.19
N GLN A 249 18.75 10.35 -2.71
CA GLN A 249 19.86 10.75 -3.59
C GLN A 249 20.35 9.58 -4.45
N ALA A 250 20.25 8.35 -3.94
CA ALA A 250 20.66 7.16 -4.69
C ALA A 250 19.88 6.95 -6.00
N ILE A 251 18.68 7.52 -6.08
CA ILE A 251 17.80 7.45 -7.26
C ILE A 251 17.60 8.82 -7.92
N GLY A 252 18.46 9.80 -7.59
CA GLY A 252 18.41 11.15 -8.18
C GLY A 252 17.21 11.99 -7.75
N ILE A 253 16.52 11.61 -6.67
CA ILE A 253 15.39 12.36 -6.12
C ILE A 253 15.89 13.32 -5.05
N THR A 254 15.45 14.58 -5.15
CA THR A 254 15.63 15.58 -4.09
C THR A 254 14.29 15.82 -3.41
N PRO A 255 14.15 15.49 -2.11
CA PRO A 255 12.96 15.82 -1.33
C PRO A 255 12.62 17.30 -1.41
N GLU A 256 11.33 17.63 -1.37
CA GLU A 256 10.84 18.98 -1.62
C GLU A 256 11.28 19.98 -0.54
N ASP A 257 11.34 19.55 0.72
CA ASP A 257 11.88 20.32 1.84
C ASP A 257 13.35 20.69 1.62
N VAL A 258 14.17 19.73 1.15
CA VAL A 258 15.57 19.97 0.78
C VAL A 258 15.67 20.93 -0.41
N ARG A 259 14.85 20.71 -1.45
CA ARG A 259 14.83 21.54 -2.67
C ARG A 259 14.40 22.99 -2.38
N GLN A 260 13.43 23.18 -1.51
CA GLN A 260 12.93 24.50 -1.11
C GLN A 260 13.73 25.13 0.03
N HIS A 261 14.74 24.43 0.57
CA HIS A 261 15.48 24.85 1.75
C HIS A 261 14.58 25.10 2.97
N ILE A 262 13.53 24.30 3.12
CA ILE A 262 12.70 24.29 4.32
C ILE A 262 13.53 23.69 5.45
N VAL A 263 13.79 24.50 6.47
CA VAL A 263 14.46 24.03 7.69
C VAL A 263 13.40 23.43 8.61
N ASN A 264 13.44 22.11 8.76
CA ASN A 264 12.60 21.44 9.76
C ASN A 264 13.29 21.52 11.13
N ASN A 265 12.79 22.38 12.01
CA ASN A 265 13.30 22.50 13.37
C ASN A 265 12.78 21.32 14.21
N ILE A 266 13.53 20.23 14.23
CA ILE A 266 13.22 19.05 15.04
C ILE A 266 13.32 19.44 16.52
N PRO A 267 12.23 19.36 17.31
CA PRO A 267 12.27 19.70 18.73
C PRO A 267 13.26 18.80 19.50
N GLU A 268 13.85 19.33 20.57
CA GLU A 268 14.68 18.53 21.48
C GLU A 268 13.84 17.38 22.06
N GLY A 269 14.32 16.14 21.89
CA GLY A 269 13.61 14.92 22.32
C GLY A 269 12.57 14.39 21.34
N PHE A 270 12.42 14.98 20.14
CA PHE A 270 11.56 14.42 19.10
C PHE A 270 12.19 13.15 18.52
N ASN A 271 11.61 11.99 18.84
CA ASN A 271 11.91 10.71 18.21
C ASN A 271 10.95 10.50 17.03
N PRO A 272 11.43 10.48 15.77
CA PRO A 272 10.58 10.26 14.60
C PRO A 272 10.00 8.83 14.52
N LEU A 273 10.41 7.92 15.41
CA LEU A 273 9.86 6.57 15.50
C LEU A 273 8.80 6.52 16.61
N PRO A 274 7.55 6.11 16.32
CA PRO A 274 6.54 5.91 17.35
C PRO A 274 7.04 4.85 18.35
N SER A 275 7.12 5.25 19.62
CA SER A 275 7.26 4.42 20.83
C SER A 275 8.58 3.67 21.12
N THR A 276 9.74 4.04 20.57
CA THR A 276 11.03 3.56 21.12
C THR A 276 11.58 4.56 22.15
N TYR A 277 11.92 4.03 23.32
CA TYR A 277 12.48 4.71 24.49
C TYR A 277 13.35 5.95 24.17
N PRO A 278 13.03 7.14 24.71
CA PRO A 278 13.81 8.37 24.48
C PRO A 278 15.27 8.32 24.98
N ALA A 279 15.60 7.36 25.84
CA ALA A 279 16.93 7.18 26.39
C ALA A 279 17.79 6.15 25.63
N ALA A 280 17.29 5.65 24.50
CA ALA A 280 17.87 4.56 23.73
C ALA A 280 17.87 4.86 22.23
N ASN A 281 18.27 6.09 21.87
CA ASN A 281 18.89 6.49 20.61
C ASN A 281 19.53 7.88 20.74
#